data_AF-A0AAD6D6G0-F1
#
_entry.id   AF-A0AAD6D6G0-F1
#
_cell.length_a   1.000
_cell.length_b   1.000
_cell.length_c   1.000
_cell.angle_alpha   90.00
_cell.angle_beta   90.00
_cell.angle_gamma   90.00
#
_symmetry.space_group_name_H-M   'P 1'
#
loop_
_entity.id
_entity.type
_entity.pdbx_description
1 polymer ?
#
loop_
_entity_poly.entity_id
_entity_poly.type
_entity_poly.pdbx_seq_one_letter_code
_entity_poly.pdbx_strand_id
1 'polypeptide(L)'
;MCRKWTASLFTQFIVIAPQQIVPPLSSFSTYKEYSSSPRRFRGFCMNCGTSLIWRSEDKKDTLDLYIGTIDERWLVGEKVKGSEKVTKHGVIVERAGSFGKELCTPSEFQFYYENAVPGITDLVPGGQKFLVENEAGVEKLDD
;
A
#
# COMPACT_ATOMS: atom_id res chain seq x y z
N MET A 1 4.49 7.66 -22.23
CA MET A 1 5.35 7.67 -21.03
C MET A 1 4.47 7.35 -19.83
N CYS A 2 4.79 6.31 -19.04
CA CYS A 2 3.98 5.92 -17.88
C CYS A 2 4.11 6.99 -16.78
N ARG A 3 3.00 7.29 -16.10
CA ARG A 3 2.99 8.25 -14.99
C ARG A 3 3.81 7.69 -13.81
N LYS A 4 4.79 8.48 -13.33
CA LYS A 4 5.44 8.24 -12.04
C LYS A 4 4.45 8.60 -10.95
N TRP A 5 4.20 7.64 -10.05
CA TRP A 5 2.93 7.63 -9.34
C TRP A 5 3.06 7.82 -7.82
N THR A 6 4.25 7.57 -7.28
CA THR A 6 4.60 7.85 -5.89
C THR A 6 5.96 8.53 -5.86
N ALA A 7 6.13 9.58 -5.05
CA ALA A 7 7.47 10.06 -4.68
C ALA A 7 8.18 9.09 -3.69
N SER A 8 7.54 7.94 -3.42
CA SER A 8 8.05 6.84 -2.60
C SER A 8 8.83 5.84 -3.45
N LEU A 9 9.88 5.27 -2.85
CA LEU A 9 10.70 4.19 -3.42
C LEU A 9 9.87 2.94 -3.75
N PHE A 10 8.92 2.61 -2.88
CA PHE A 10 8.00 1.49 -3.06
C PHE A 10 6.55 1.98 -2.93
N THR A 11 5.66 1.32 -3.66
CA THR A 11 4.23 1.58 -3.57
C THR A 11 3.62 0.68 -2.50
N GLN A 12 2.86 1.29 -1.57
CA GLN A 12 2.18 0.54 -0.53
C GLN A 12 0.72 0.29 -0.94
N PHE A 13 0.34 -0.98 -0.95
CA PHE A 13 -1.01 -1.45 -1.23
C PHE A 13 -1.38 -2.54 -0.23
N ILE A 14 -2.68 -2.76 -0.07
CA ILE A 14 -3.25 -3.95 0.57
C ILE A 14 -4.05 -4.72 -0.47
N VAL A 15 -3.99 -6.05 -0.39
CA VAL A 15 -4.80 -6.92 -1.24
C VAL A 15 -6.16 -7.12 -0.58
N ILE A 16 -7.23 -6.78 -1.30
CA ILE A 16 -8.61 -6.92 -0.81
C ILE A 16 -9.51 -7.54 -1.88
N ALA A 17 -10.64 -8.09 -1.47
CA ALA A 17 -11.70 -8.48 -2.39
C ALA A 17 -12.44 -7.24 -2.92
N PRO A 18 -12.80 -7.18 -4.21
CA PRO A 18 -13.54 -6.04 -4.78
C PRO A 18 -14.84 -5.70 -4.02
N GLN A 19 -15.49 -6.69 -3.41
CA GLN A 19 -16.72 -6.56 -2.65
C GLN A 19 -16.53 -5.80 -1.32
N GLN A 20 -15.29 -5.66 -0.83
CA GLN A 20 -14.99 -4.87 0.37
C GLN A 20 -15.03 -3.36 0.09
N ILE A 21 -15.10 -2.92 -1.17
CA ILE A 21 -15.23 -1.51 -1.53
C ILE A 21 -16.71 -1.19 -1.73
N VAL A 22 -17.26 -0.36 -0.83
CA VAL A 22 -18.66 0.07 -0.86
C VAL A 22 -18.76 1.60 -0.81
N PRO A 23 -19.42 2.25 -1.78
CA PRO A 23 -19.97 1.65 -3.00
C PRO A 23 -18.85 1.25 -3.98
N PRO A 24 -19.11 0.36 -4.96
CA PRO A 24 -18.09 -0.07 -5.92
C PRO A 24 -17.43 1.11 -6.63
N LEU A 25 -16.12 1.05 -6.90
CA LEU A 25 -15.41 2.17 -7.55
C LEU A 25 -16.03 2.61 -8.88
N SER A 26 -16.59 1.66 -9.64
CA SER A 26 -17.29 1.92 -10.90
C SER A 26 -18.55 2.77 -10.77
N SER A 27 -19.13 2.91 -9.56
CA SER A 27 -20.27 3.79 -9.34
C SER A 27 -19.89 5.28 -9.33
N PHE A 28 -18.61 5.60 -9.20
CA PHE A 28 -18.12 6.98 -9.23
C PHE A 28 -17.80 7.41 -10.66
N SER A 29 -18.45 8.45 -11.17
CA SER A 29 -18.25 8.96 -12.54
C SER A 29 -16.82 9.41 -12.83
N THR A 30 -16.09 9.81 -11.80
CA THR A 30 -14.68 10.23 -11.85
C THR A 30 -13.70 9.07 -11.86
N TYR A 31 -14.15 7.83 -11.58
CA TYR A 31 -13.31 6.66 -11.63
C TYR A 31 -13.04 6.24 -13.09
N LYS A 32 -11.76 6.05 -13.42
CA LYS A 32 -11.31 5.55 -14.71
C LYS A 32 -10.25 4.49 -14.53
N GLU A 33 -10.15 3.61 -15.51
CA GLU A 33 -9.10 2.60 -15.58
C GLU A 33 -8.24 2.80 -16.82
N TYR A 34 -6.94 2.56 -16.66
CA TYR A 34 -5.98 2.53 -17.75
C TYR A 34 -5.38 1.13 -17.85
N SER A 35 -5.42 0.54 -19.06
CA SER A 35 -4.76 -0.73 -19.37
C SER A 35 -3.25 -0.52 -19.47
N SER A 36 -2.54 -0.80 -18.39
CA SER A 36 -1.08 -0.60 -18.31
C SER A 36 -0.27 -1.70 -18.99
N SER A 37 -0.85 -2.89 -19.14
CA SER A 37 -0.38 -3.99 -19.99
C SER A 37 -1.58 -4.92 -20.24
N PRO A 38 -1.50 -5.91 -21.15
CA PRO A 38 -2.62 -6.80 -21.42
C PRO A 38 -3.18 -7.39 -20.12
N ARG A 39 -4.48 -7.21 -19.89
CA ARG A 39 -5.19 -7.71 -18.70
C ARG A 39 -4.76 -7.08 -17.36
N ARG A 40 -4.03 -5.96 -17.35
CA ARG A 40 -3.57 -5.23 -16.14
C ARG A 40 -4.07 -3.80 -16.12
N PHE A 41 -4.87 -3.48 -15.12
CA PHE A 41 -5.60 -2.21 -15.05
C PHE A 41 -5.17 -1.40 -13.84
N ARG A 42 -4.99 -0.10 -14.06
CA ARG A 42 -4.74 0.89 -13.01
C ARG A 42 -5.98 1.76 -12.87
N GLY A 43 -6.63 1.72 -11.72
CA GLY A 43 -7.80 2.55 -11.42
C GLY A 43 -7.37 3.88 -10.82
N PHE A 44 -7.96 4.99 -11.25
CA PHE A 44 -7.64 6.34 -10.77
C PHE A 44 -8.81 7.31 -10.89
N CYS A 45 -8.75 8.40 -10.13
CA CYS A 45 -9.66 9.52 -10.27
C CYS A 45 -9.21 10.41 -11.44
N MET A 46 -10.07 10.62 -12.44
CA MET A 46 -9.73 11.45 -13.60
C MET A 46 -9.62 12.95 -13.30
N ASN A 47 -10.18 13.42 -12.17
CA ASN A 47 -10.15 14.84 -11.80
C ASN A 47 -8.81 15.23 -11.14
N CYS A 48 -8.38 14.50 -10.12
CA CYS A 48 -7.15 14.80 -9.37
C CYS A 48 -5.97 13.89 -9.74
N GLY A 49 -6.22 12.80 -10.47
CA GLY A 49 -5.22 11.83 -10.82
C GLY A 49 -4.80 10.89 -9.68
N THR A 50 -5.38 10.93 -8.48
CA THR A 50 -5.06 9.93 -7.44
C THR A 50 -5.34 8.55 -8.00
N SER A 51 -4.35 7.65 -8.00
CA SER A 51 -4.62 6.25 -8.32
C SER A 51 -5.03 5.47 -7.08
N LEU A 52 -5.96 4.56 -7.32
CA LEU A 52 -6.83 4.00 -6.31
C LEU A 52 -6.54 2.52 -6.17
N ILE A 53 -6.45 1.83 -7.31
CA ILE A 53 -6.20 0.41 -7.33
C ILE A 53 -5.26 -0.01 -8.46
N TRP A 54 -4.68 -1.19 -8.30
CA TRP A 54 -4.26 -2.05 -9.40
C TRP A 54 -5.10 -3.32 -9.39
N ARG A 55 -5.45 -3.85 -10.58
CA ARG A 55 -6.13 -5.15 -10.69
C ARG A 55 -5.67 -5.92 -11.92
N SER A 56 -5.84 -7.24 -11.85
CA SER A 56 -5.55 -8.18 -12.92
C SER A 56 -6.82 -8.92 -13.34
N GLU A 57 -7.00 -9.21 -14.62
CA GLU A 57 -8.05 -10.15 -15.03
C GLU A 57 -7.67 -11.62 -14.81
N ASP A 58 -6.41 -11.91 -14.49
CA ASP A 58 -5.95 -13.27 -14.17
C ASP A 58 -6.36 -13.68 -12.75
N LYS A 59 -6.60 -12.70 -11.88
CA LYS A 59 -7.01 -12.89 -10.48
C LYS A 59 -8.10 -11.86 -10.14
N LYS A 60 -9.36 -12.22 -10.44
CA LYS A 60 -10.53 -11.32 -10.36
C LYS A 60 -11.14 -11.22 -8.97
N ASP A 61 -10.80 -12.14 -8.08
CA ASP A 61 -11.21 -12.22 -6.69
C ASP A 61 -10.48 -11.22 -5.80
N THR A 62 -9.38 -10.63 -6.28
CA THR A 62 -8.59 -9.64 -5.53
C THR A 62 -8.26 -8.41 -6.36
N LEU A 63 -8.01 -7.30 -5.67
CA LEU A 63 -7.36 -6.11 -6.20
C LEU A 63 -6.39 -5.53 -5.17
N ASP A 64 -5.47 -4.71 -5.63
CA ASP A 64 -4.51 -4.02 -4.78
C ASP A 64 -5.02 -2.60 -4.54
N LEU A 65 -5.45 -2.28 -3.32
CA LEU A 65 -5.87 -0.94 -2.92
C LEU A 65 -4.69 -0.15 -2.39
N TYR A 66 -4.46 1.05 -2.92
CA TYR A 66 -3.38 1.89 -2.44
C TYR A 66 -3.67 2.48 -1.06
N ILE A 67 -2.78 2.24 -0.10
CA ILE A 67 -2.98 2.62 1.32
C ILE A 67 -3.11 4.14 1.48
N GLY A 68 -2.41 4.91 0.64
CA GLY A 68 -2.50 6.38 0.63
C GLY A 68 -3.89 6.94 0.28
N THR A 69 -4.86 6.09 -0.06
CA THR A 69 -6.26 6.48 -0.31
C THR A 69 -7.16 6.34 0.91
N ILE A 70 -6.65 5.74 2.00
CA ILE A 70 -7.37 5.58 3.25
C ILE A 70 -7.33 6.92 4.01
N ASP A 71 -8.49 7.34 4.54
CA ASP A 71 -8.59 8.60 5.29
C ASP A 71 -7.64 8.65 6.49
N GLU A 72 -7.11 9.85 6.77
CA GLU A 72 -6.16 10.11 7.86
C GLU A 72 -6.63 9.54 9.21
N ARG A 73 -7.94 9.62 9.51
CA ARG A 73 -8.47 9.13 10.79
C ARG A 73 -8.24 7.63 11.01
N TRP A 74 -8.19 6.84 9.95
CA TRP A 74 -7.95 5.39 10.04
C TRP A 74 -6.46 5.08 9.99
N LEU A 75 -5.67 5.86 9.25
CA LEU A 75 -4.22 5.66 9.17
C LEU A 75 -3.50 6.17 10.43
N VAL A 76 -3.79 7.39 10.87
CA VAL A 76 -3.05 8.08 11.94
C VAL A 76 -3.87 8.17 13.22
N GLY A 77 -5.20 8.04 13.15
CA GLY A 77 -6.09 8.08 14.31
C GLY A 77 -6.84 9.40 14.43
N GLU A 78 -7.90 9.39 15.23
CA GLU A 78 -8.67 10.59 15.59
C GLU A 78 -7.87 11.46 16.57
N LYS A 79 -8.06 12.77 16.46
CA LYS A 79 -7.43 13.75 17.38
C LYS A 79 -8.06 13.66 18.76
N VAL A 80 -7.25 13.46 19.80
CA VAL A 80 -7.72 13.49 21.18
C VAL A 80 -7.89 14.95 21.60
N LYS A 81 -9.15 15.39 21.76
CA LYS A 81 -9.48 16.78 22.17
C LYS A 81 -8.84 17.11 23.52
N GLY A 82 -8.19 18.27 23.62
CA GLY A 82 -7.54 18.73 24.85
C GLY A 82 -6.10 18.24 25.01
N SER A 83 -5.57 17.47 24.06
CA SER A 83 -4.16 17.01 24.06
C SER A 83 -3.23 17.92 23.27
N GLU A 84 -3.73 19.06 22.77
CA GLU A 84 -2.98 20.00 21.95
C GLU A 84 -1.80 20.60 22.73
N LYS A 85 -0.57 20.44 22.21
CA LYS A 85 0.64 21.04 22.77
C LYS A 85 1.27 21.95 21.71
N VAL A 86 1.42 23.23 22.04
CA VAL A 86 2.09 24.18 21.15
C VAL A 86 3.61 23.96 21.25
N THR A 87 4.25 23.78 20.10
CA THR A 87 5.70 23.65 19.98
C THR A 87 6.24 24.77 19.08
N LYS A 88 7.56 24.93 19.03
CA LYS A 88 8.22 25.84 18.07
C LYS A 88 7.96 25.51 16.60
N HIS A 89 7.43 24.32 16.29
CA HIS A 89 7.16 23.81 14.95
C HIS A 89 5.66 23.71 14.62
N GLY A 90 4.78 24.12 15.54
CA GLY A 90 3.32 24.01 15.39
C GLY A 90 2.66 23.24 16.53
N VAL A 91 1.39 22.89 16.34
CA VAL A 91 0.59 22.20 17.35
C VAL A 91 0.68 20.69 17.14
N ILE A 92 1.17 19.97 18.15
CA ILE A 92 1.10 18.51 18.20
C ILE A 92 -0.16 18.10 18.95
N VAL A 93 -0.78 17.00 18.52
CA VAL A 93 -2.01 16.47 19.12
C VAL A 93 -1.86 14.96 19.25
N GLU A 94 -2.27 14.40 20.38
CA GLU A 94 -2.29 12.95 20.57
C GLU A 94 -3.36 12.33 19.66
N ARG A 95 -3.09 11.11 19.18
CA ARG A 95 -3.93 10.39 18.24
C ARG A 95 -4.30 9.03 18.80
N ALA A 96 -5.55 8.60 18.60
CA ALA A 96 -6.06 7.33 19.10
C ALA A 96 -6.91 6.59 18.06
N GLY A 97 -6.95 5.26 18.16
CA GLY A 97 -7.81 4.40 17.34
C GLY A 97 -7.35 4.23 15.89
N SER A 98 -6.05 4.36 15.61
CA SER A 98 -5.51 4.15 14.28
C SER A 98 -5.32 2.66 13.96
N PHE A 99 -5.37 2.34 12.67
CA PHE A 99 -5.00 1.05 12.09
C PHE A 99 -3.75 1.16 11.20
N GLY A 100 -3.11 2.33 11.14
CA GLY A 100 -1.97 2.54 10.25
C GLY A 100 -0.80 1.62 10.57
N LYS A 101 -0.62 1.24 11.84
CA LYS A 101 0.40 0.23 12.18
C LYS A 101 0.05 -1.10 11.53
N GLU A 102 -1.16 -1.59 11.66
CA GLU A 102 -1.61 -2.87 11.10
C GLU A 102 -1.61 -2.85 9.57
N LEU A 103 -2.09 -1.77 8.97
CA LEU A 103 -2.20 -1.62 7.51
C LEU A 103 -0.83 -1.43 6.84
N CYS A 104 0.08 -0.69 7.49
CA CYS A 104 1.40 -0.38 6.94
C CYS A 104 2.49 -1.30 7.47
N THR A 105 2.22 -2.17 8.45
CA THR A 105 3.14 -3.24 8.82
C THR A 105 3.16 -4.24 7.68
N PRO A 106 4.32 -4.47 7.08
CA PRO A 106 4.43 -5.42 6.00
C PRO A 106 4.11 -6.84 6.44
N SER A 107 3.45 -7.55 5.55
CA SER A 107 2.96 -8.91 5.65
C SER A 107 3.07 -9.58 4.27
N GLU A 108 2.74 -10.85 4.19
CA GLU A 108 2.73 -11.62 2.93
C GLU A 108 1.86 -10.99 1.81
N PHE A 109 0.95 -10.08 2.15
CA PHE A 109 0.07 -9.40 1.19
C PHE A 109 0.72 -8.17 0.52
N GLN A 110 1.91 -7.76 0.92
CA GLN A 110 2.69 -6.72 0.23
C GLN A 110 3.78 -7.38 -0.62
N PHE A 111 3.64 -7.38 -1.96
CA PHE A 111 4.56 -8.09 -2.89
C PHE A 111 6.05 -7.78 -2.69
N TYR A 112 6.40 -6.59 -2.21
CA TYR A 112 7.81 -6.21 -1.99
C TYR A 112 8.41 -6.80 -0.70
N TYR A 113 7.56 -7.36 0.18
CA TYR A 113 7.98 -8.16 1.33
C TYR A 113 7.86 -9.66 1.09
N GLU A 114 7.32 -10.11 -0.05
CA GLU A 114 7.39 -11.51 -0.45
C GLU A 114 8.84 -11.99 -0.59
N ASN A 115 9.79 -11.08 -0.87
CA ASN A 115 11.22 -11.35 -0.97
C ASN A 115 12.01 -10.44 -0.02
N ALA A 116 12.60 -11.02 1.03
CA ALA A 116 13.46 -10.27 1.95
C ALA A 116 14.78 -9.87 1.27
N VAL A 117 15.12 -8.58 1.27
CA VAL A 117 16.38 -8.02 0.79
C VAL A 117 17.23 -7.70 2.03
N PRO A 118 18.41 -8.32 2.20
CA PRO A 118 19.27 -8.10 3.35
C PRO A 118 19.58 -6.61 3.58
N GLY A 119 19.39 -6.14 4.82
CA GLY A 119 19.58 -4.76 5.23
C GLY A 119 18.54 -3.76 4.73
N ILE A 120 17.52 -4.19 3.97
CA ILE A 120 16.48 -3.32 3.39
C ILE A 120 15.07 -3.73 3.84
N THR A 121 14.68 -4.99 3.65
CA THR A 121 13.33 -5.50 3.97
C THR A 121 13.33 -6.68 4.95
N ASP A 122 14.49 -7.03 5.52
CA ASP A 122 14.67 -8.08 6.52
C ASP A 122 14.34 -7.66 7.97
N LEU A 123 13.93 -6.41 8.17
CA LEU A 123 13.60 -5.84 9.49
C LEU A 123 12.20 -6.24 10.00
N VAL A 124 11.34 -6.81 9.15
CA VAL A 124 9.97 -7.21 9.50
C VAL A 124 9.81 -8.72 9.30
N PRO A 125 9.40 -9.49 10.33
CA PRO A 125 9.12 -10.92 10.20
C PRO A 125 7.93 -11.15 9.26
N GLY A 126 8.08 -12.05 8.27
CA GLY A 126 6.93 -12.54 7.48
C GLY A 126 7.17 -12.69 5.98
N GLY A 127 8.25 -12.14 5.43
CA GLY A 127 8.63 -12.39 4.04
C GLY A 127 9.26 -13.76 3.84
N GLN A 128 8.98 -14.41 2.71
CA GLN A 128 9.72 -15.61 2.33
C GLN A 128 11.17 -15.18 2.04
N LYS A 129 12.12 -15.66 2.86
CA LYS A 129 13.53 -15.30 2.73
C LYS A 129 14.13 -16.04 1.55
N PHE A 130 14.07 -15.43 0.38
CA PHE A 130 14.74 -15.96 -0.79
C PHE A 130 16.08 -15.28 -1.03
N LEU A 131 17.11 -16.13 -1.18
CA LEU A 131 18.28 -15.93 -2.03
C LEU A 131 19.37 -14.96 -1.51
N VAL A 132 20.46 -15.55 -1.00
CA VAL A 132 21.76 -14.86 -0.91
C VAL A 132 22.53 -15.16 -2.20
N GLU A 133 23.12 -14.13 -2.80
CA GLU A 133 24.02 -14.29 -3.93
C GLU A 133 25.43 -14.59 -3.39
N ASN A 134 25.95 -15.79 -3.67
CA ASN A 134 27.30 -16.21 -3.32
C ASN A 134 28.16 -16.36 -4.59
N GLU A 135 29.45 -16.66 -4.44
CA GLU A 135 30.39 -16.81 -5.57
C GLU A 135 29.98 -17.91 -6.57
N ALA A 136 29.08 -18.83 -6.18
CA ALA A 136 28.57 -19.93 -7.00
C ALA A 136 27.15 -19.68 -7.56
N GLY A 137 26.53 -18.52 -7.28
CA GLY A 137 25.19 -18.18 -7.72
C GLY A 137 24.22 -17.99 -6.56
N VAL A 138 22.96 -18.34 -6.75
CA VAL A 138 21.88 -17.94 -5.84
C VAL A 138 21.39 -19.12 -4.99
N GLU A 139 21.44 -19.00 -3.67
CA GLU A 139 21.12 -20.08 -2.72
C GLU A 139 19.96 -19.70 -1.77
N LYS A 140 18.97 -20.60 -1.62
CA LYS A 140 17.86 -20.38 -0.68
C LYS A 140 18.38 -20.46 0.76
N LEU A 141 17.91 -19.56 1.62
CA LEU A 141 18.15 -19.66 3.05
C LEU A 141 17.14 -20.66 3.65
N ASP A 142 17.65 -21.67 4.35
CA ASP A 142 16.82 -22.50 5.23
C ASP A 142 16.39 -21.69 6.47
N ASP A 143 15.18 -21.96 6.97
CA ASP A 143 14.45 -21.18 7.98
C ASP A 143 15.20 -20.93 9.31
#